data_AF-A0A6C0BKL5-F1
#
_entry.id   AF-A0A6C0BKL5-F1
#
_cell.length_a   1.000
_cell.length_b   1.000
_cell.length_c   1.000
_cell.angle_alpha   90.00
_cell.angle_beta   90.00
_cell.angle_gamma   90.00
#
_symmetry.space_group_name_H-M   'P 1'
#
loop_
_entity.id
_entity.type
_entity.pdbx_description
1 polymer ?
#
loop_
_entity_poly.entity_id
_entity_poly.type
_entity_poly.pdbx_seq_one_letter_code
_entity_poly.pdbx_strand_id
1 'polypeptide(L)'
;MEFPPKFQKASPADKLCIVELGLQCWTIAEKEAANFSCLDETILRVQKDAQTRIENLQLQLEMQESMIRKQVQEEKRIAVREATIEERQKAQELASEIRQKAQEQAAEIRQKAQEQALDIRVEAAALKAKIEVLQVESEKKDILLATRTQSQIIQPQSSQALGKIGEYEVEKLLQEFVNGDITNVASESHGSDFRISISNGAGNSIFLLDSKNFMTPIPKKDREKLVRDIDGDELVSGGILVSLKSIISTKNHFEIDKTEKKKPILFICLKDMDFQESGRCLAAAFRILTAISTTHDEEEKDDLLKKIQNQVRELNLRIREITNIITAQNKQIDTLVSLKDNLKKNLFMLQDEVEEQIDIPQKPRKQRKSNKVHQKSEEIHQ
;
A
#
# COMPACT_ATOMS: atom_id res chain seq x y z
N MET A 1 -79.17 71.63 67.96
CA MET A 1 -79.48 71.02 66.65
C MET A 1 -80.90 71.41 66.30
N GLU A 2 -81.09 72.10 65.18
CA GLU A 2 -82.45 72.28 64.67
C GLU A 2 -82.88 71.01 63.94
N PHE A 3 -84.12 70.57 64.19
CA PHE A 3 -84.68 69.47 63.42
C PHE A 3 -84.82 69.88 61.95
N PRO A 4 -84.62 68.95 60.99
CA PRO A 4 -84.90 69.21 59.59
C PRO A 4 -86.30 69.85 59.42
N PRO A 5 -86.50 70.77 58.46
CA PRO A 5 -87.74 71.55 58.33
C PRO A 5 -89.03 70.72 58.38
N LYS A 6 -88.98 69.49 57.84
CA LYS A 6 -90.09 68.52 57.84
C LYS A 6 -90.52 68.00 59.23
N PHE A 7 -89.67 68.12 60.25
CA PHE A 7 -89.95 67.67 61.63
C PHE A 7 -90.11 68.83 62.63
N GLN A 8 -90.00 70.09 62.19
CA GLN A 8 -90.09 71.24 63.09
C GLN A 8 -91.48 71.38 63.74
N LYS A 9 -92.55 70.93 63.06
CA LYS A 9 -93.93 70.94 63.56
C LYS A 9 -94.31 69.72 64.43
N ALA A 10 -93.41 68.74 64.57
CA ALA A 10 -93.69 67.54 65.38
C ALA A 10 -93.82 67.91 66.87
N SER A 11 -94.63 67.14 67.61
CA SER A 11 -94.79 67.33 69.05
C SER A 11 -93.46 67.10 69.77
N PRO A 12 -93.25 67.66 70.97
CA PRO A 12 -92.05 67.38 71.75
C PRO A 12 -91.80 65.89 71.97
N ALA A 13 -92.85 65.09 72.15
CA ALA A 13 -92.76 63.63 72.31
C ALA A 13 -92.30 62.93 71.02
N ASP A 14 -92.84 63.32 69.87
CA ASP A 14 -92.42 62.76 68.58
C ASP A 14 -90.97 63.12 68.25
N LYS A 15 -90.56 64.36 68.57
CA LYS A 15 -89.17 64.81 68.42
C LYS A 15 -88.22 63.98 69.27
N LEU A 16 -88.60 63.64 70.51
CA LEU A 16 -87.82 62.76 71.37
C LEU A 16 -87.72 61.35 70.78
N CYS A 17 -88.83 60.77 70.31
CA CYS A 17 -88.84 59.46 69.68
C CYS A 17 -87.98 59.41 68.41
N ILE A 18 -88.00 60.46 67.57
CA ILE A 18 -87.14 60.57 66.39
C ILE A 18 -85.65 60.59 66.77
N VAL A 19 -85.29 61.29 67.85
CA VAL A 19 -83.91 61.31 68.36
C VAL A 19 -83.50 59.94 68.90
N GLU A 20 -84.36 59.27 69.67
CA GLU A 20 -84.10 57.92 70.17
C GLU A 20 -83.92 56.90 69.04
N LEU A 21 -84.78 56.92 68.01
CA LEU A 21 -84.63 56.09 66.83
C LEU A 21 -83.35 56.41 66.05
N GLY A 22 -83.01 57.69 65.90
CA GLY A 22 -81.77 58.12 65.25
C GLY A 22 -80.52 57.61 65.99
N LEU A 23 -80.53 57.67 67.32
CA LEU A 23 -79.46 57.12 68.16
C LEU A 23 -79.37 55.59 68.03
N GLN A 24 -80.49 54.86 68.05
CA GLN A 24 -80.49 53.40 67.85
C GLN A 24 -79.94 53.02 66.47
N CYS A 25 -80.38 53.70 65.41
CA CYS A 25 -79.86 53.48 64.06
C CYS A 25 -78.36 53.79 63.97
N TRP A 26 -77.90 54.87 64.61
CA TRP A 26 -76.48 55.21 64.66
C TRP A 26 -75.67 54.15 65.41
N THR A 27 -76.12 53.69 66.58
CA THR A 27 -75.44 52.62 67.33
C THR A 27 -75.38 51.31 66.56
N ILE A 28 -76.44 50.94 65.83
CA ILE A 28 -76.43 49.77 64.95
C ILE A 28 -75.42 49.98 63.81
N ALA A 29 -75.41 51.15 63.17
CA ALA A 29 -74.49 51.46 62.09
C ALA A 29 -73.02 51.45 62.54
N GLU A 30 -72.70 52.01 63.72
CA GLU A 30 -71.36 51.95 64.32
C GLU A 30 -70.94 50.52 64.62
N LYS A 31 -71.84 49.70 65.16
CA LYS A 31 -71.57 48.28 65.45
C LYS A 31 -71.31 47.47 64.17
N GLU A 32 -72.12 47.69 63.14
CA GLU A 32 -71.91 47.04 61.83
C GLU A 32 -70.60 47.52 61.18
N ALA A 33 -70.29 48.81 61.22
CA ALA A 33 -69.02 49.34 60.72
C ALA A 33 -67.81 48.73 61.47
N ALA A 34 -67.90 48.53 62.78
CA ALA A 34 -66.88 47.84 63.56
C ALA A 34 -66.76 46.35 63.19
N ASN A 35 -67.89 45.67 62.94
CA ASN A 35 -67.90 44.28 62.46
C ASN A 35 -67.24 44.17 61.07
N PHE A 36 -67.53 45.09 60.14
CA PHE A 36 -66.89 45.12 58.83
C PHE A 36 -65.38 45.37 58.93
N SER A 37 -64.94 46.31 59.78
CA SER A 37 -63.51 46.53 60.02
C SER A 37 -62.81 45.29 60.59
N CYS A 38 -63.46 44.55 61.49
CA CYS A 38 -62.95 43.30 62.03
C CYS A 38 -62.89 42.18 60.98
N LEU A 39 -63.88 42.13 60.08
CA LEU A 39 -63.92 41.19 58.97
C LEU A 39 -62.80 41.45 57.96
N ASP A 40 -62.54 42.71 57.60
CA ASP A 40 -61.45 43.10 56.70
C ASP A 40 -60.08 42.72 57.26
N GLU A 41 -59.84 42.96 58.55
CA GLU A 41 -58.60 42.50 59.21
C GLU A 41 -58.46 40.98 59.22
N THR A 42 -59.56 40.25 59.35
CA THR A 42 -59.57 38.79 59.34
C THR A 42 -59.28 38.26 57.92
N ILE A 43 -59.90 38.86 56.90
CA ILE A 43 -59.64 38.54 55.50
C ILE A 43 -58.16 38.81 55.16
N LEU A 44 -57.62 39.95 55.58
CA LEU A 44 -56.22 40.30 55.34
C LEU A 44 -55.24 39.32 56.01
N ARG A 45 -55.53 38.89 57.26
CA ARG A 45 -54.75 37.87 57.96
C ARG A 45 -54.78 36.53 57.22
N VAL A 46 -55.96 36.05 56.83
CA VAL A 46 -56.12 34.80 56.08
C VAL A 46 -55.40 34.87 54.74
N GLN A 47 -55.46 36.00 54.03
CA GLN A 47 -54.73 36.20 52.77
C GLN A 47 -53.22 36.15 52.98
N LYS A 48 -52.69 36.79 54.04
CA LYS A 48 -51.26 36.78 54.35
C LYS A 48 -50.76 35.38 54.74
N ASP A 49 -51.56 34.64 55.51
CA ASP A 49 -51.24 33.26 55.90
C ASP A 49 -51.26 32.32 54.68
N ALA A 50 -52.26 32.47 53.79
CA ALA A 50 -52.33 31.74 52.54
C ALA A 50 -51.12 32.05 51.64
N GLN A 51 -50.73 33.32 51.52
CA GLN A 51 -49.57 33.75 50.74
C GLN A 51 -48.27 33.14 51.28
N THR A 52 -48.07 33.20 52.59
CA THR A 52 -46.91 32.59 53.26
C THR A 52 -46.87 31.07 53.04
N ARG A 53 -48.04 30.42 53.06
CA ARG A 53 -48.13 28.97 52.80
C ARG A 53 -47.79 28.63 51.35
N ILE A 54 -48.22 29.45 50.38
CA ILE A 54 -47.88 29.29 48.96
C ILE A 54 -46.37 29.43 48.77
N GLU A 55 -45.74 30.47 49.33
CA GLU A 55 -44.29 30.70 49.24
C GLU A 55 -43.48 29.53 49.84
N ASN A 56 -43.90 29.03 51.00
CA ASN A 56 -43.26 27.87 51.62
C ASN A 56 -43.38 26.60 50.77
N LEU A 57 -44.54 26.37 50.13
CA LEU A 57 -44.73 25.23 49.23
C LEU A 57 -43.89 25.38 47.94
N GLN A 58 -43.77 26.58 47.40
CA GLN A 58 -42.91 26.86 46.25
C GLN A 58 -41.44 26.56 46.58
N LEU A 59 -40.95 27.01 47.74
CA LEU A 59 -39.59 26.72 48.18
C LEU A 59 -39.34 25.22 48.37
N GLN A 60 -40.32 24.47 48.91
CA GLN A 60 -40.22 23.02 49.03
C GLN A 60 -40.16 22.33 47.67
N LEU A 61 -40.96 22.77 46.70
CA LEU A 61 -40.95 22.24 45.33
C LEU A 61 -39.61 22.53 44.65
N GLU A 62 -39.09 23.75 44.73
CA GLU A 62 -37.77 24.10 44.17
C GLU A 62 -36.64 23.25 44.76
N MET A 63 -36.70 22.98 46.07
CA MET A 63 -35.74 22.11 46.74
C MET A 63 -35.84 20.67 46.23
N GLN A 64 -37.05 20.13 46.05
CA GLN A 64 -37.26 18.79 45.48
C GLN A 64 -36.79 18.71 44.03
N GLU A 65 -37.10 19.69 43.20
CA GLU A 65 -36.61 19.76 41.82
C GLU A 65 -35.08 19.79 41.77
N SER A 66 -34.45 20.57 42.65
CA SER A 66 -32.98 20.64 42.74
C SER A 66 -32.36 19.28 43.12
N MET A 67 -32.97 18.55 44.05
CA MET A 67 -32.52 17.21 44.42
C MET A 67 -32.67 16.22 43.25
N ILE A 68 -33.82 16.21 42.58
CA ILE A 68 -34.07 15.34 41.42
C ILE A 68 -33.08 15.64 40.30
N ARG A 69 -32.85 16.93 39.99
CA ARG A 69 -31.87 17.34 38.97
C ARG A 69 -30.46 16.83 39.29
N LYS A 70 -30.04 16.88 40.56
CA LYS A 70 -28.75 16.34 41.01
C LYS A 70 -28.68 14.82 40.87
N GLN A 71 -29.73 14.09 41.25
CA GLN A 71 -29.79 12.63 41.10
C GLN A 71 -29.70 12.20 39.64
N VAL A 72 -30.51 12.81 38.75
CA VAL A 72 -30.48 12.53 37.32
C VAL A 72 -29.10 12.83 36.71
N GLN A 73 -28.46 13.92 37.14
CA GLN A 73 -27.11 14.26 36.67
C GLN A 73 -26.06 13.23 37.10
N GLU A 74 -26.17 12.69 38.31
CA GLU A 74 -25.25 11.67 38.80
C GLU A 74 -25.50 10.30 38.15
N GLU A 75 -26.75 9.88 37.99
CA GLU A 75 -27.10 8.68 37.22
C GLU A 75 -26.58 8.75 35.79
N LYS A 76 -26.72 9.92 35.14
CA LYS A 76 -26.15 10.15 33.81
C LYS A 76 -24.63 10.03 33.80
N ARG A 77 -23.94 10.49 34.85
CA ARG A 77 -22.47 10.32 34.98
C ARG A 77 -22.06 8.87 35.18
N ILE A 78 -22.82 8.11 35.98
CA ILE A 78 -22.57 6.69 36.20
C ILE A 78 -22.75 5.92 34.90
N ALA A 79 -23.87 6.11 34.20
CA ALA A 79 -24.16 5.44 32.92
C ALA A 79 -23.07 5.71 31.86
N VAL A 80 -22.59 6.95 31.75
CA VAL A 80 -21.48 7.29 30.82
C VAL A 80 -20.18 6.59 31.20
N ARG A 81 -19.86 6.51 32.49
CA ARG A 81 -18.66 5.78 32.96
C ARG A 81 -18.75 4.29 32.67
N GLU A 82 -19.89 3.67 32.93
CA GLU A 82 -20.11 2.24 32.66
C GLU A 82 -19.99 1.91 31.17
N ALA A 83 -20.63 2.71 30.30
CA ALA A 83 -20.50 2.54 28.85
C ALA A 83 -19.05 2.66 28.37
N THR A 84 -18.28 3.61 28.93
CA THR A 84 -16.85 3.79 28.59
C THR A 84 -16.01 2.59 29.04
N ILE A 85 -16.32 1.98 30.19
CA ILE A 85 -15.62 0.80 30.68
C ILE A 85 -15.93 -0.41 29.80
N GLU A 86 -17.20 -0.62 29.44
CA GLU A 86 -17.63 -1.72 28.58
C GLU A 86 -16.98 -1.62 27.18
N GLU A 87 -16.96 -0.42 26.57
CA GLU A 87 -16.27 -0.19 25.30
C GLU A 87 -14.77 -0.47 25.40
N ARG A 88 -14.13 -0.07 26.51
CA ARG A 88 -12.71 -0.33 26.75
C ARG A 88 -12.42 -1.82 26.92
N GLN A 89 -13.30 -2.57 27.58
CA GLN A 89 -13.18 -4.03 27.72
C GLN A 89 -13.31 -4.72 26.36
N LYS A 90 -14.32 -4.38 25.56
CA LYS A 90 -14.49 -4.91 24.20
C LYS A 90 -13.29 -4.60 23.30
N ALA A 91 -12.76 -3.38 23.37
CA ALA A 91 -11.57 -2.99 22.63
C ALA A 91 -10.32 -3.78 23.08
N GLN A 92 -10.19 -4.06 24.37
CA GLN A 92 -9.09 -4.86 24.92
C GLN A 92 -9.17 -6.33 24.50
N GLU A 93 -10.38 -6.92 24.51
CA GLU A 93 -10.61 -8.28 24.03
C GLU A 93 -10.28 -8.41 22.54
N LEU A 94 -10.78 -7.49 21.70
CA LEU A 94 -10.47 -7.47 20.26
C LEU A 94 -8.96 -7.33 20.00
N ALA A 95 -8.28 -6.46 20.75
CA ALA A 95 -6.83 -6.30 20.64
C ALA A 95 -6.07 -7.57 21.03
N SER A 96 -6.55 -8.30 22.05
CA SER A 96 -5.96 -9.58 22.46
C SER A 96 -6.16 -10.66 21.40
N GLU A 97 -7.33 -10.72 20.76
CA GLU A 97 -7.62 -11.69 19.70
C GLU A 97 -6.78 -11.40 18.44
N ILE A 98 -6.66 -10.13 18.05
CA ILE A 98 -5.78 -9.71 16.94
C ILE A 98 -4.33 -10.09 17.23
N ARG A 99 -3.86 -9.88 18.47
CA ARG A 99 -2.50 -10.24 18.87
C ARG A 99 -2.26 -11.75 18.82
N GLN A 100 -3.23 -12.55 19.25
CA GLN A 100 -3.15 -14.01 19.19
C GLN A 100 -3.10 -14.51 17.74
N LYS A 101 -4.00 -14.03 16.87
CA LYS A 101 -4.00 -14.36 15.44
C LYS A 101 -2.68 -13.97 14.76
N ALA A 102 -2.13 -12.80 15.09
CA ALA A 102 -0.84 -12.36 14.57
C ALA A 102 0.32 -13.27 15.03
N GLN A 103 0.30 -13.75 16.28
CA GLN A 103 1.29 -14.70 16.79
C GLN A 103 1.18 -16.07 16.13
N GLU A 104 -0.03 -16.57 15.92
CA GLU A 104 -0.29 -17.84 15.21
C GLU A 104 0.19 -17.77 13.76
N GLN A 105 -0.14 -16.70 13.02
CA GLN A 105 0.34 -16.48 11.65
C GLN A 105 1.87 -16.37 11.59
N ALA A 106 2.50 -15.67 12.54
CA ALA A 106 3.95 -15.57 12.59
C ALA A 106 4.62 -16.93 12.86
N ALA A 107 4.02 -17.77 13.70
CA ALA A 107 4.49 -19.13 13.95
C ALA A 107 4.36 -20.01 12.70
N GLU A 108 3.24 -19.92 11.98
CA GLU A 108 3.01 -20.66 10.73
C GLU A 108 3.99 -20.25 9.64
N ILE A 109 4.22 -18.95 9.45
CA ILE A 109 5.22 -18.43 8.49
C ILE A 109 6.62 -18.94 8.85
N ARG A 110 6.97 -18.94 10.13
CA ARG A 110 8.27 -19.45 10.60
C ARG A 110 8.42 -20.94 10.34
N GLN A 111 7.38 -21.73 10.54
CA GLN A 111 7.39 -23.17 10.26
C GLN A 111 7.56 -23.41 8.75
N LYS A 112 6.76 -22.74 7.90
CA LYS A 112 6.87 -22.83 6.44
C LYS A 112 8.26 -22.43 5.94
N ALA A 113 8.85 -21.38 6.51
CA ALA A 113 10.21 -20.97 6.17
C ALA A 113 11.27 -22.02 6.57
N GLN A 114 11.08 -22.72 7.70
CA GLN A 114 11.96 -23.81 8.11
C GLN A 114 11.83 -25.03 7.19
N GLU A 115 10.62 -25.40 6.78
CA GLU A 115 10.37 -26.48 5.81
C GLU A 115 11.01 -26.15 4.46
N GLN A 116 10.78 -24.95 3.93
CA GLN A 116 11.42 -24.49 2.68
C GLN A 116 12.95 -24.47 2.78
N ALA A 117 13.51 -24.05 3.91
CA ALA A 117 14.96 -24.07 4.11
C ALA A 117 15.52 -25.50 4.15
N LEU A 118 14.74 -26.48 4.62
CA LEU A 118 15.11 -27.89 4.60
C LEU A 118 15.07 -28.44 3.17
N ASP A 119 14.02 -28.12 2.41
CA ASP A 119 13.89 -28.53 1.01
C ASP A 119 15.02 -27.98 0.14
N ILE A 120 15.34 -26.69 0.28
CA ILE A 120 16.47 -26.04 -0.40
C ILE A 120 17.78 -26.72 -0.01
N ARG A 121 17.96 -27.14 1.24
CA ARG A 121 19.16 -27.87 1.68
C ARG A 121 19.27 -29.25 1.03
N VAL A 122 18.16 -29.97 0.93
CA VAL A 122 18.12 -31.28 0.26
C VAL A 122 18.42 -31.12 -1.23
N GLU A 123 17.82 -30.14 -1.88
CA GLU A 123 18.07 -29.84 -3.29
C GLU A 123 19.53 -29.40 -3.53
N ALA A 124 20.08 -28.54 -2.68
CA ALA A 124 21.48 -28.12 -2.75
C ALA A 124 22.43 -29.31 -2.56
N ALA A 125 22.12 -30.26 -1.67
CA ALA A 125 22.89 -31.48 -1.51
C ALA A 125 22.82 -32.38 -2.76
N ALA A 126 21.63 -32.51 -3.36
CA ALA A 126 21.43 -33.27 -4.59
C ALA A 126 22.17 -32.64 -5.78
N LEU A 127 22.11 -31.31 -5.92
CA LEU A 127 22.87 -30.56 -6.92
C LEU A 127 24.37 -30.69 -6.71
N LYS A 128 24.84 -30.64 -5.46
CA LYS A 128 26.26 -30.85 -5.13
C LYS A 128 26.71 -32.26 -5.55
N ALA A 129 25.93 -33.29 -5.25
CA ALA A 129 26.22 -34.65 -5.70
C ALA A 129 26.21 -34.75 -7.23
N LYS A 130 25.29 -34.07 -7.92
CA LYS A 130 25.23 -34.02 -9.38
C LYS A 130 26.45 -33.31 -9.98
N ILE A 131 26.92 -32.23 -9.36
CA ILE A 131 28.15 -31.54 -9.76
C ILE A 131 29.36 -32.47 -9.59
N GLU A 132 29.44 -33.20 -8.50
CA GLU A 132 30.54 -34.16 -8.26
C GLU A 132 30.54 -35.28 -9.31
N VAL A 133 29.37 -35.82 -9.66
CA VAL A 133 29.23 -36.78 -10.77
C VAL A 133 29.64 -36.16 -12.10
N LEU A 134 29.20 -34.93 -12.40
CA LEU A 134 29.56 -34.21 -13.63
C LEU A 134 31.05 -33.85 -13.68
N GLN A 135 31.71 -33.61 -12.55
CA GLN A 135 33.15 -33.40 -12.46
C GLN A 135 33.91 -34.69 -12.75
N VAL A 136 33.48 -35.83 -12.20
CA VAL A 136 34.05 -37.14 -12.53
C VAL A 136 33.85 -37.46 -14.03
N GLU A 137 32.66 -37.14 -14.57
CA GLU A 137 32.40 -37.27 -16.01
C GLU A 137 33.19 -36.29 -16.87
N SER A 138 33.42 -35.05 -16.39
CA SER A 138 34.22 -34.05 -17.10
C SER A 138 35.69 -34.44 -17.07
N GLU A 139 36.23 -34.89 -15.95
CA GLU A 139 37.59 -35.43 -15.84
C GLU A 139 37.75 -36.66 -16.76
N LYS A 140 36.76 -37.54 -16.81
CA LYS A 140 36.73 -38.67 -17.76
C LYS A 140 36.66 -38.19 -19.21
N LYS A 141 35.87 -37.14 -19.50
CA LYS A 141 35.82 -36.47 -20.81
C LYS A 141 37.09 -35.72 -21.12
N ASP A 142 37.80 -35.18 -20.15
CA ASP A 142 39.06 -34.44 -20.30
C ASP A 142 40.22 -35.41 -20.51
N ILE A 143 40.16 -36.62 -19.98
CA ILE A 143 41.03 -37.74 -20.38
C ILE A 143 40.72 -38.19 -21.81
N LEU A 144 39.44 -38.22 -22.19
CA LEU A 144 38.98 -38.56 -23.56
C LEU A 144 39.28 -37.42 -24.57
N LEU A 145 39.22 -36.17 -24.13
CA LEU A 145 39.56 -34.97 -24.88
C LEU A 145 41.07 -34.77 -24.89
N ALA A 146 41.85 -35.10 -23.86
CA ALA A 146 43.31 -35.15 -23.97
C ALA A 146 43.77 -36.16 -25.04
N THR A 147 42.97 -37.20 -25.30
CA THR A 147 43.16 -38.13 -26.43
C THR A 147 42.65 -37.56 -27.77
N ARG A 148 41.81 -36.51 -27.77
CA ARG A 148 41.18 -35.90 -28.97
C ARG A 148 41.68 -34.48 -29.30
N THR A 149 42.35 -33.82 -28.35
CA THR A 149 42.80 -32.42 -28.37
C THR A 149 44.29 -32.34 -28.69
N GLN A 150 44.74 -33.24 -29.58
CA GLN A 150 45.81 -32.95 -30.53
C GLN A 150 45.24 -32.31 -31.81
N SER A 151 43.93 -32.04 -31.85
CA SER A 151 43.24 -31.41 -32.96
C SER A 151 42.31 -30.31 -32.46
N GLN A 152 42.58 -29.08 -32.90
CA GLN A 152 41.68 -27.92 -32.92
C GLN A 152 41.62 -27.05 -31.66
N ILE A 153 42.57 -26.12 -31.62
CA ILE A 153 42.53 -24.86 -30.88
C ILE A 153 41.81 -23.81 -31.73
N ILE A 154 40.80 -23.17 -31.12
CA ILE A 154 40.30 -21.78 -31.27
C ILE A 154 40.13 -21.26 -32.70
N GLN A 155 38.88 -21.16 -33.15
CA GLN A 155 38.50 -20.27 -34.25
C GLN A 155 37.47 -19.22 -33.79
N PRO A 156 37.55 -17.99 -34.34
CA PRO A 156 36.51 -16.97 -34.15
C PRO A 156 35.21 -17.48 -34.79
N GLN A 157 34.12 -17.51 -34.02
CA GLN A 157 32.85 -18.03 -34.50
C GLN A 157 32.38 -17.23 -35.72
N SER A 158 32.26 -17.92 -36.86
CA SER A 158 31.74 -17.35 -38.08
C SER A 158 30.28 -16.89 -37.87
N SER A 159 29.84 -15.91 -38.66
CA SER A 159 28.45 -15.40 -38.60
C SER A 159 27.39 -16.50 -38.73
N GLN A 160 27.69 -17.58 -39.45
CA GLN A 160 26.82 -18.76 -39.57
C GLN A 160 26.68 -19.52 -38.24
N ALA A 161 27.75 -19.65 -37.45
CA ALA A 161 27.68 -20.31 -36.16
C ALA A 161 26.85 -19.50 -35.16
N LEU A 162 27.03 -18.16 -35.15
CA LEU A 162 26.22 -17.26 -34.32
C LEU A 162 24.74 -17.24 -34.71
N GLY A 163 24.45 -17.38 -36.01
CA GLY A 163 23.09 -17.55 -36.53
C GLY A 163 22.43 -18.81 -35.96
N LYS A 164 23.08 -19.97 -36.13
CA LYS A 164 22.59 -21.25 -35.60
C LYS A 164 22.37 -21.26 -34.09
N ILE A 165 23.24 -20.61 -33.32
CA ILE A 165 23.07 -20.48 -31.87
C ILE A 165 21.80 -19.69 -31.54
N GLY A 166 21.56 -18.58 -32.25
CA GLY A 166 20.36 -17.76 -32.06
C GLY A 166 19.08 -18.49 -32.46
N GLU A 167 19.10 -19.20 -33.60
CA GLU A 167 17.98 -20.04 -34.04
C GLU A 167 17.65 -21.11 -33.00
N TYR A 168 18.65 -21.82 -32.48
CA TYR A 168 18.47 -22.85 -31.46
C TYR A 168 17.87 -22.29 -30.14
N GLU A 169 18.28 -21.09 -29.74
CA GLU A 169 17.72 -20.42 -28.56
C GLU A 169 16.24 -20.09 -28.76
N VAL A 170 15.88 -19.55 -29.93
CA VAL A 170 14.48 -19.26 -30.28
C VAL A 170 13.66 -20.54 -30.39
N GLU A 171 14.20 -21.59 -31.01
CA GLU A 171 13.52 -22.88 -31.14
C GLU A 171 13.10 -23.45 -29.76
N LYS A 172 13.99 -23.36 -28.76
CA LYS A 172 13.65 -23.75 -27.38
C LYS A 172 12.52 -22.92 -26.80
N LEU A 173 12.56 -21.60 -26.97
CA LEU A 173 11.50 -20.71 -26.50
C LEU A 173 10.16 -21.04 -27.17
N LEU A 174 10.18 -21.34 -28.46
CA LEU A 174 8.98 -21.76 -29.19
C LEU A 174 8.44 -23.08 -28.64
N GLN A 175 9.28 -24.10 -28.51
CA GLN A 175 8.88 -25.43 -28.04
C GLN A 175 8.33 -25.42 -26.61
N GLU A 176 8.85 -24.57 -25.73
CA GLU A 176 8.43 -24.52 -24.33
C GLU A 176 7.18 -23.63 -24.09
N PHE A 177 7.04 -22.52 -24.83
CA PHE A 177 6.01 -21.51 -24.52
C PHE A 177 4.91 -21.36 -25.57
N VAL A 178 5.14 -21.82 -26.80
CA VAL A 178 4.20 -21.63 -27.91
C VAL A 178 3.50 -22.95 -28.22
N ASN A 179 2.18 -22.94 -28.04
CA ASN A 179 1.34 -24.08 -28.37
C ASN A 179 1.03 -24.09 -29.87
N GLY A 180 1.85 -24.76 -30.67
CA GLY A 180 1.64 -24.94 -32.11
C GLY A 180 2.65 -25.92 -32.72
N ASP A 181 2.40 -26.32 -33.96
CA ASP A 181 3.33 -27.16 -34.72
C ASP A 181 4.46 -26.28 -35.26
N ILE A 182 5.67 -26.47 -34.72
CA ILE A 182 6.85 -25.68 -35.06
C ILE A 182 7.71 -26.47 -36.04
N THR A 183 7.95 -25.89 -37.21
CA THR A 183 8.82 -26.47 -38.25
C THR A 183 9.98 -25.52 -38.55
N ASN A 184 11.21 -26.01 -38.47
CA ASN A 184 12.38 -25.26 -38.91
C ASN A 184 12.43 -25.30 -40.45
N VAL A 185 12.39 -24.12 -41.07
CA VAL A 185 12.37 -23.95 -42.54
C VAL A 185 13.53 -23.07 -43.02
N ALA A 186 14.56 -22.88 -42.19
CA ALA A 186 15.72 -22.04 -42.49
C ALA A 186 16.51 -22.49 -43.74
N SER A 187 16.36 -23.75 -44.15
CA SER A 187 16.98 -24.31 -45.36
C SER A 187 16.17 -24.11 -46.65
N GLU A 188 14.92 -23.66 -46.55
CA GLU A 188 14.03 -23.47 -47.69
C GLU A 188 14.30 -22.12 -48.37
N SER A 189 14.28 -22.09 -49.71
CA SER A 189 14.39 -20.82 -50.44
C SER A 189 13.14 -19.98 -50.19
N HIS A 190 13.31 -18.70 -49.84
CA HIS A 190 12.21 -17.82 -49.41
C HIS A 190 11.56 -18.22 -48.07
N GLY A 191 12.26 -19.04 -47.27
CA GLY A 191 11.90 -19.34 -45.90
C GLY A 191 12.36 -18.25 -44.92
N SER A 192 11.55 -18.04 -43.88
CA SER A 192 12.01 -17.54 -42.59
C SER A 192 12.74 -18.66 -41.84
N ASP A 193 13.19 -18.42 -40.61
CA ASP A 193 13.85 -19.47 -39.82
C ASP A 193 12.85 -20.56 -39.38
N PHE A 194 11.65 -20.15 -38.98
CA PHE A 194 10.60 -21.07 -38.49
C PHE A 194 9.24 -20.79 -39.14
N ARG A 195 8.47 -21.86 -39.32
CA ARG A 195 7.04 -21.84 -39.66
C ARG A 195 6.26 -22.44 -38.49
N ILE A 196 5.29 -21.68 -37.98
CA ILE A 196 4.50 -22.06 -36.80
C ILE A 196 3.04 -22.17 -37.20
N SER A 197 2.44 -23.34 -37.02
CA SER A 197 1.02 -23.60 -37.28
C SER A 197 0.26 -23.64 -35.95
N ILE A 198 -0.69 -22.74 -35.76
CA ILE A 198 -1.49 -22.65 -34.54
C ILE A 198 -2.94 -22.97 -34.89
N SER A 199 -3.42 -24.11 -34.40
CA SER A 199 -4.83 -24.45 -34.45
C SER A 199 -5.58 -23.76 -33.31
N ASN A 200 -6.64 -23.05 -33.66
CA ASN A 200 -7.62 -22.57 -32.71
C ASN A 200 -9.01 -23.07 -33.15
N GLY A 201 -10.01 -22.97 -32.28
CA GLY A 201 -11.36 -23.44 -32.60
C GLY A 201 -12.00 -22.78 -33.83
N ALA A 202 -11.43 -21.69 -34.36
CA ALA A 202 -11.88 -20.97 -35.54
C ALA A 202 -11.11 -21.33 -36.83
N GLY A 203 -10.00 -22.06 -36.74
CA GLY A 203 -9.20 -22.45 -37.90
C GLY A 203 -7.72 -22.64 -37.57
N ASN A 204 -6.91 -22.79 -38.61
CA ASN A 204 -5.47 -22.91 -38.50
C ASN A 204 -4.80 -21.63 -39.03
N SER A 205 -3.99 -20.97 -38.20
CA SER A 205 -3.19 -19.81 -38.61
C SER A 205 -1.73 -20.20 -38.73
N ILE A 206 -1.09 -19.81 -39.83
CA ILE A 206 0.31 -20.12 -40.11
C ILE A 206 1.13 -18.83 -40.03
N PHE A 207 2.19 -18.83 -39.22
CA PHE A 207 3.05 -17.67 -39.03
C PHE A 207 4.49 -18.00 -39.40
N LEU A 208 5.16 -17.04 -40.02
CA LEU A 208 6.60 -17.08 -40.26
C LEU A 208 7.34 -16.34 -39.15
N LEU A 209 8.40 -16.92 -38.61
CA LEU A 209 9.26 -16.27 -37.64
C LEU A 209 10.69 -16.23 -38.18
N ASP A 210 11.26 -15.02 -38.22
CA ASP A 210 12.65 -14.79 -38.58
C ASP A 210 13.40 -14.25 -37.35
N SER A 211 14.49 -14.91 -36.99
CA SER A 211 15.31 -14.57 -35.83
C SER A 211 16.62 -13.93 -36.27
N LYS A 212 17.10 -12.95 -35.50
CA LYS A 212 18.36 -12.26 -35.79
C LYS A 212 19.15 -12.05 -34.50
N ASN A 213 20.39 -12.54 -34.53
CA ASN A 213 21.34 -12.44 -33.43
C ASN A 213 22.41 -11.37 -33.69
N PHE A 214 21.98 -10.18 -34.11
CA PHE A 214 22.88 -9.08 -34.42
C PHE A 214 23.22 -8.27 -33.17
N MET A 215 24.48 -7.83 -33.07
CA MET A 215 24.93 -6.86 -32.05
C MET A 215 24.59 -5.42 -32.46
N THR A 216 24.43 -5.18 -33.76
CA THR A 216 24.03 -3.89 -34.33
C THR A 216 22.54 -3.89 -34.65
N PRO A 217 21.88 -2.71 -34.71
CA PRO A 217 20.47 -2.62 -35.05
C PRO A 217 20.10 -3.35 -36.34
N ILE A 218 18.99 -4.10 -36.32
CA ILE A 218 18.54 -4.84 -37.51
C ILE A 218 18.17 -3.85 -38.62
N PRO A 219 18.77 -3.97 -39.83
CA PRO A 219 18.54 -3.02 -40.91
C PRO A 219 17.21 -3.24 -41.62
N LYS A 220 16.81 -2.26 -42.45
CA LYS A 220 15.54 -2.28 -43.20
C LYS A 220 15.40 -3.48 -44.13
N LYS A 221 16.49 -3.91 -44.76
CA LYS A 221 16.52 -5.03 -45.71
C LYS A 221 16.00 -6.36 -45.12
N ASP A 222 16.27 -6.63 -43.85
CA ASP A 222 15.83 -7.87 -43.19
C ASP A 222 14.32 -7.83 -42.92
N ARG A 223 13.76 -6.66 -42.58
CA ARG A 223 12.31 -6.46 -42.49
C ARG A 223 11.63 -6.63 -43.85
N GLU A 224 12.20 -6.03 -44.89
CA GLU A 224 11.68 -6.14 -46.26
C GLU A 224 11.80 -7.56 -46.83
N LYS A 225 12.79 -8.34 -46.39
CA LYS A 225 12.85 -9.78 -46.69
C LYS A 225 11.65 -10.50 -46.06
N LEU A 226 11.43 -10.35 -44.75
CA LEU A 226 10.31 -11.01 -44.07
C LEU A 226 8.95 -10.62 -44.67
N VAL A 227 8.74 -9.34 -45.02
CA VAL A 227 7.52 -8.87 -45.70
C VAL A 227 7.31 -9.64 -47.03
N ARG A 228 8.36 -9.77 -47.84
CA ARG A 228 8.28 -10.49 -49.12
C ARG A 228 8.00 -11.98 -48.92
N ASP A 229 8.62 -12.60 -47.92
CA ASP A 229 8.41 -14.02 -47.61
C ASP A 229 6.95 -14.27 -47.15
N ILE A 230 6.39 -13.38 -46.32
CA ILE A 230 4.98 -13.44 -45.85
C ILE A 230 3.98 -13.21 -46.99
N ASP A 231 4.22 -12.23 -47.85
CA ASP A 231 3.33 -11.93 -48.97
C ASP A 231 3.47 -12.94 -50.12
N GLY A 232 4.60 -13.64 -50.20
CA GLY A 232 4.89 -14.67 -51.19
C GLY A 232 4.15 -16.00 -50.99
N ASP A 233 3.76 -16.31 -49.75
CA ASP A 233 3.02 -17.55 -49.42
C ASP A 233 1.57 -17.23 -49.01
N GLU A 234 0.59 -17.66 -49.80
CA GLU A 234 -0.83 -17.40 -49.55
C GLU A 234 -1.36 -18.06 -48.27
N LEU A 235 -0.74 -19.15 -47.81
CA LEU A 235 -1.16 -19.88 -46.61
C LEU A 235 -0.71 -19.17 -45.33
N VAL A 236 0.31 -18.32 -45.41
CA VAL A 236 0.85 -17.59 -44.27
C VAL A 236 -0.10 -16.47 -43.87
N SER A 237 -0.53 -16.47 -42.62
CA SER A 237 -1.41 -15.47 -42.02
C SER A 237 -0.68 -14.22 -41.53
N GLY A 238 0.62 -14.29 -41.26
CA GLY A 238 1.44 -13.16 -40.80
C GLY A 238 2.85 -13.58 -40.39
N GLY A 239 3.55 -12.74 -39.65
CA GLY A 239 4.86 -13.14 -39.13
C GLY A 239 5.46 -12.27 -38.03
N ILE A 240 6.59 -12.74 -37.51
CA ILE A 240 7.31 -12.12 -36.40
C ILE A 240 8.78 -11.98 -36.79
N LEU A 241 9.34 -10.78 -36.61
CA LEU A 241 10.78 -10.56 -36.63
C LEU A 241 11.28 -10.45 -35.19
N VAL A 242 12.12 -11.39 -34.78
CA VAL A 242 12.69 -11.46 -33.43
C VAL A 242 14.15 -11.03 -33.46
N SER A 243 14.48 -10.00 -32.69
CA SER A 243 15.86 -9.61 -32.41
C SER A 243 16.29 -10.10 -31.02
N LEU A 244 17.40 -10.81 -30.94
CA LEU A 244 17.88 -11.38 -29.67
C LEU A 244 18.73 -10.40 -28.85
N LYS A 245 19.55 -9.57 -29.51
CA LYS A 245 20.60 -8.79 -28.81
C LYS A 245 20.64 -7.30 -29.17
N SER A 246 19.84 -6.87 -30.13
CA SER A 246 19.84 -5.49 -30.61
C SER A 246 18.44 -4.97 -30.88
N ILE A 247 18.30 -3.67 -31.08
CA ILE A 247 17.04 -3.06 -31.47
C ILE A 247 16.73 -3.31 -32.95
N ILE A 248 15.47 -3.18 -33.34
CA ILE A 248 15.04 -3.22 -34.74
C ILE A 248 15.00 -1.78 -35.25
N SER A 249 15.75 -1.44 -36.30
CA SER A 249 15.84 -0.04 -36.74
C SER A 249 14.46 0.51 -37.10
N THR A 250 14.13 1.72 -36.67
CA THR A 250 12.84 2.41 -36.93
C THR A 250 11.59 1.72 -36.40
N LYS A 251 11.74 0.64 -35.62
CA LYS A 251 10.63 -0.13 -35.05
C LYS A 251 10.78 -0.25 -33.55
N ASN A 252 9.70 -0.02 -32.82
CA ASN A 252 9.67 -0.19 -31.38
C ASN A 252 9.52 -1.68 -31.02
N HIS A 253 9.92 -2.03 -29.79
CA HIS A 253 9.58 -3.33 -29.23
C HIS A 253 8.05 -3.48 -29.20
N PHE A 254 7.56 -4.62 -29.69
CA PHE A 254 6.14 -4.95 -29.73
C PHE A 254 5.29 -4.08 -30.69
N GLU A 255 5.91 -3.55 -31.74
CA GLU A 255 5.22 -2.79 -32.78
C GLU A 255 4.60 -3.73 -33.83
N ILE A 256 3.33 -3.50 -34.20
CA ILE A 256 2.61 -4.26 -35.22
C ILE A 256 2.42 -3.40 -36.47
N ASP A 257 2.85 -3.92 -37.61
CA ASP A 257 2.62 -3.38 -38.96
C ASP A 257 1.69 -4.29 -39.78
N LYS A 258 1.32 -3.81 -40.97
CA LYS A 258 0.67 -4.60 -42.02
C LYS A 258 1.54 -4.65 -43.28
N THR A 259 1.54 -5.79 -43.97
CA THR A 259 2.09 -5.90 -45.33
C THR A 259 1.19 -5.23 -46.37
N GLU A 260 1.61 -5.22 -47.63
CA GLU A 260 0.80 -4.75 -48.75
C GLU A 260 -0.47 -5.61 -48.90
N LYS A 261 -0.36 -6.93 -48.68
CA LYS A 261 -1.50 -7.86 -48.61
C LYS A 261 -2.23 -7.87 -47.26
N LYS A 262 -2.03 -6.83 -46.43
CA LYS A 262 -2.70 -6.64 -45.13
C LYS A 262 -2.43 -7.71 -44.07
N LYS A 263 -1.37 -8.51 -44.23
CA LYS A 263 -0.98 -9.51 -43.23
C LYS A 263 -0.23 -8.84 -42.07
N PRO A 264 -0.54 -9.14 -40.80
CA PRO A 264 0.13 -8.53 -39.67
C PRO A 264 1.58 -8.99 -39.52
N ILE A 265 2.48 -8.05 -39.19
CA ILE A 265 3.86 -8.33 -38.82
C ILE A 265 4.14 -7.72 -37.46
N LEU A 266 4.69 -8.51 -36.54
CA LEU A 266 5.08 -8.04 -35.21
C LEU A 266 6.61 -8.00 -35.07
N PHE A 267 7.13 -6.90 -34.52
CA PHE A 267 8.55 -6.70 -34.28
C PHE A 267 8.87 -6.85 -32.79
N ILE A 268 9.75 -7.80 -32.44
CA ILE A 268 10.07 -8.11 -31.04
C ILE A 268 11.57 -7.98 -30.82
N CYS A 269 11.94 -7.32 -29.72
CA CYS A 269 13.31 -7.24 -29.23
C CYS A 269 13.39 -7.95 -27.87
N LEU A 270 14.09 -9.08 -27.80
CA LEU A 270 14.30 -9.89 -26.60
C LEU A 270 15.56 -9.49 -25.82
N LYS A 271 16.21 -8.39 -26.23
CA LYS A 271 17.40 -7.89 -25.55
C LYS A 271 17.08 -7.61 -24.08
N ASP A 272 17.96 -8.07 -23.20
CA ASP A 272 17.89 -7.88 -21.75
C ASP A 272 16.69 -8.59 -21.07
N MET A 273 16.03 -9.52 -21.76
CA MET A 273 15.01 -10.40 -21.19
C MET A 273 15.62 -11.74 -20.78
N ASP A 274 15.19 -12.30 -19.66
CA ASP A 274 15.53 -13.69 -19.34
C ASP A 274 14.76 -14.69 -20.23
N PHE A 275 15.08 -15.98 -20.09
CA PHE A 275 14.47 -17.04 -20.89
C PHE A 275 12.95 -17.15 -20.67
N GLN A 276 12.47 -17.01 -19.43
CA GLN A 276 11.05 -17.10 -19.11
C GLN A 276 10.28 -15.88 -19.63
N GLU A 277 10.84 -14.69 -19.47
CA GLU A 277 10.30 -13.43 -19.99
C GLU A 277 10.21 -13.46 -21.52
N SER A 278 11.29 -13.90 -22.18
CA SER A 278 11.35 -14.05 -23.63
C SER A 278 10.29 -15.02 -24.15
N GLY A 279 10.15 -16.16 -23.49
CA GLY A 279 9.16 -17.19 -23.85
C GLY A 279 7.73 -16.69 -23.71
N ARG A 280 7.41 -16.02 -22.59
CA ARG A 280 6.09 -15.40 -22.38
C ARG A 280 5.80 -14.29 -23.39
N CYS A 281 6.80 -13.50 -23.76
CA CYS A 281 6.68 -12.46 -24.77
C CYS A 281 6.33 -13.04 -26.14
N LEU A 282 7.03 -14.10 -26.57
CA LEU A 282 6.72 -14.83 -27.81
C LEU A 282 5.33 -15.48 -27.76
N ALA A 283 4.96 -16.11 -26.66
CA ALA A 283 3.61 -16.70 -26.50
C ALA A 283 2.50 -15.63 -26.63
N ALA A 284 2.69 -14.46 -26.01
CA ALA A 284 1.75 -13.35 -26.11
C ALA A 284 1.67 -12.81 -27.55
N ALA A 285 2.81 -12.68 -28.22
CA ALA A 285 2.91 -12.27 -29.61
C ALA A 285 2.10 -13.18 -30.55
N PHE A 286 2.27 -14.50 -30.44
CA PHE A 286 1.49 -15.44 -31.25
C PHE A 286 0.00 -15.39 -30.94
N ARG A 287 -0.40 -15.25 -29.67
CA ARG A 287 -1.83 -15.09 -29.31
C ARG A 287 -2.44 -13.85 -29.94
N ILE A 288 -1.71 -12.74 -29.94
CA ILE A 288 -2.15 -11.49 -30.56
C ILE A 288 -2.28 -11.64 -32.08
N LEU A 289 -1.25 -12.17 -32.74
CA LEU A 289 -1.30 -12.40 -34.19
C LEU A 289 -2.42 -13.37 -34.57
N THR A 290 -2.64 -14.41 -33.77
CA THR A 290 -3.74 -15.37 -33.95
C THR A 290 -5.09 -14.69 -33.83
N ALA A 291 -5.28 -13.84 -32.81
CA ALA A 291 -6.53 -13.09 -32.66
C ALA A 291 -6.79 -12.19 -33.89
N ILE A 292 -5.77 -11.46 -34.36
CA ILE A 292 -5.85 -10.59 -35.53
C ILE A 292 -6.13 -11.38 -36.82
N SER A 293 -5.46 -12.53 -37.01
CA SER A 293 -5.62 -13.33 -38.24
C SER A 293 -6.98 -14.02 -38.34
N THR A 294 -7.60 -14.38 -37.21
CA THR A 294 -8.91 -15.04 -37.20
C THR A 294 -10.10 -14.11 -37.27
N THR A 295 -9.93 -12.81 -37.01
CA THR A 295 -10.98 -11.84 -37.31
C THR A 295 -11.22 -11.83 -38.83
N HIS A 296 -12.46 -11.91 -39.29
CA HIS A 296 -12.74 -11.90 -40.73
C HIS A 296 -13.05 -10.50 -41.26
N ASP A 297 -13.58 -9.63 -40.41
CA ASP A 297 -13.89 -8.25 -40.74
C ASP A 297 -12.64 -7.37 -40.67
N GLU A 298 -12.34 -6.65 -41.76
CA GLU A 298 -11.15 -5.80 -41.83
C GLU A 298 -11.27 -4.54 -40.95
N GLU A 299 -12.48 -4.02 -40.77
CA GLU A 299 -12.72 -2.89 -39.87
C GLU A 299 -12.47 -3.30 -38.41
N GLU A 300 -13.01 -4.45 -37.99
CA GLU A 300 -12.74 -5.02 -36.67
C GLU A 300 -11.23 -5.32 -36.45
N LYS A 301 -10.52 -5.82 -37.46
CA LYS A 301 -9.05 -6.01 -37.38
C LYS A 301 -8.31 -4.69 -37.16
N ASP A 302 -8.66 -3.65 -37.93
CA ASP A 302 -8.05 -2.33 -37.81
C ASP A 302 -8.30 -1.75 -36.42
N ASP A 303 -9.51 -1.92 -35.89
CA ASP A 303 -9.85 -1.49 -34.54
C ASP A 303 -9.14 -2.28 -33.45
N LEU A 304 -9.01 -3.60 -33.61
CA LEU A 304 -8.22 -4.43 -32.71
C LEU A 304 -6.74 -4.00 -32.69
N LEU A 305 -6.16 -3.76 -33.87
CA LEU A 305 -4.79 -3.28 -34.00
C LEU A 305 -4.59 -1.92 -33.33
N LYS A 306 -5.50 -0.96 -33.57
CA LYS A 306 -5.46 0.35 -32.91
C LYS A 306 -5.55 0.21 -31.39
N LYS A 307 -6.43 -0.65 -30.88
CA LYS A 307 -6.56 -0.92 -29.43
C LYS A 307 -5.25 -1.47 -28.86
N ILE A 308 -4.66 -2.48 -29.50
CA ILE A 308 -3.39 -3.08 -29.05
C ILE A 308 -2.26 -2.06 -29.10
N GLN A 309 -2.11 -1.32 -30.19
CA GLN A 309 -1.09 -0.28 -30.33
C GLN A 309 -1.24 0.83 -29.28
N ASN A 310 -2.48 1.24 -28.96
CA ASN A 310 -2.75 2.22 -27.92
C ASN A 310 -2.38 1.69 -26.53
N GLN A 311 -2.69 0.43 -26.22
CA GLN A 311 -2.29 -0.21 -24.96
C GLN A 311 -0.77 -0.32 -24.84
N VAL A 312 -0.08 -0.74 -25.90
CA VAL A 312 1.39 -0.80 -25.94
C VAL A 312 2.00 0.59 -25.75
N ARG A 313 1.42 1.63 -26.38
CA ARG A 313 1.87 3.02 -26.21
C ARG A 313 1.70 3.48 -24.75
N GLU A 314 0.55 3.20 -24.13
CA GLU A 314 0.27 3.56 -22.74
C GLU A 314 1.22 2.84 -21.76
N LEU A 315 1.45 1.54 -21.97
CA LEU A 315 2.42 0.77 -21.18
C LEU A 315 3.83 1.36 -21.29
N ASN A 316 4.26 1.73 -22.50
CA ASN A 316 5.56 2.37 -22.71
C ASN A 316 5.67 3.73 -22.00
N LEU A 317 4.60 4.52 -21.94
CA LEU A 317 4.58 5.77 -21.18
C LEU A 317 4.75 5.49 -19.67
N ARG A 318 3.99 4.52 -19.12
CA ARG A 318 4.12 4.13 -17.71
C ARG A 318 5.50 3.59 -17.36
N ILE A 319 6.11 2.79 -18.25
CA ILE A 319 7.48 2.31 -18.06
C ILE A 319 8.44 3.48 -17.95
N ARG A 320 8.35 4.49 -18.81
CA ARG A 320 9.20 5.70 -18.72
C ARG A 320 9.00 6.45 -17.41
N GLU A 321 7.76 6.59 -16.95
CA GLU A 321 7.46 7.22 -15.65
C GLU A 321 8.12 6.47 -14.49
N ILE A 322 8.00 5.14 -14.47
CA ILE A 322 8.63 4.27 -13.48
C ILE A 322 10.17 4.41 -13.55
N THR A 323 10.76 4.40 -14.73
CA THR A 323 12.22 4.59 -14.90
C THR A 323 12.68 5.95 -14.37
N ASN A 324 11.90 7.01 -14.60
CA ASN A 324 12.21 8.34 -14.07
C ASN A 324 12.16 8.35 -12.53
N ILE A 325 11.16 7.70 -11.93
CA ILE A 325 11.05 7.56 -10.47
C ILE A 325 12.25 6.79 -9.90
N ILE A 326 12.60 5.65 -10.49
CA ILE A 326 13.77 4.84 -10.07
C ILE A 326 15.05 5.68 -10.17
N THR A 327 15.22 6.42 -11.26
CA THR A 327 16.41 7.28 -11.45
C THR A 327 16.47 8.38 -10.39
N ALA A 328 15.32 8.98 -10.03
CA ALA A 328 15.26 9.99 -8.97
C ALA A 328 15.57 9.39 -7.59
N GLN A 329 15.04 8.20 -7.29
CA GLN A 329 15.32 7.49 -6.04
C GLN A 329 16.79 7.09 -5.92
N ASN A 330 17.41 6.59 -6.98
CA ASN A 330 18.84 6.26 -6.98
C ASN A 330 19.71 7.48 -6.68
N LYS A 331 19.39 8.66 -7.25
CA LYS A 331 20.09 9.91 -6.91
C LYS A 331 19.95 10.30 -5.44
N GLN A 332 18.78 10.06 -4.83
CA GLN A 332 18.57 10.30 -3.40
C GLN A 332 19.40 9.33 -2.55
N ILE A 333 19.44 8.04 -2.93
CA ILE A 333 20.28 7.03 -2.27
C ILE A 333 21.75 7.43 -2.32
N ASP A 334 22.26 7.82 -3.50
CA ASP A 334 23.66 8.28 -3.66
C ASP A 334 23.97 9.48 -2.76
N THR A 335 23.01 10.42 -2.63
CA THR A 335 23.15 11.57 -1.74
C THR A 335 23.24 11.13 -0.27
N LEU A 336 22.38 10.20 0.17
CA LEU A 336 22.41 9.66 1.53
C LEU A 336 23.69 8.87 1.83
N VAL A 337 24.20 8.10 0.86
CA VAL A 337 25.49 7.40 0.96
C VAL A 337 26.63 8.40 1.16
N SER A 338 26.66 9.48 0.36
CA SER A 338 27.69 10.53 0.50
C SER A 338 27.63 11.25 1.86
N LEU A 339 26.43 11.54 2.39
CA LEU A 339 26.25 12.12 3.72
C LEU A 339 26.74 11.18 4.83
N LYS A 340 26.42 9.89 4.73
CA LYS A 340 26.90 8.86 5.66
C LYS A 340 28.43 8.78 5.67
N ASP A 341 29.07 8.82 4.51
CA ASP A 341 30.52 8.76 4.39
C ASP A 341 31.19 10.02 4.95
N ASN A 342 30.60 11.20 4.73
CA ASN A 342 31.06 12.44 5.35
C ASN A 342 30.92 12.43 6.88
N LEU A 343 29.80 11.90 7.42
CA LEU A 343 29.61 11.75 8.86
C LEU A 343 30.64 10.78 9.46
N LYS A 344 30.92 9.66 8.79
CA LYS A 344 31.99 8.74 9.20
C LYS A 344 33.35 9.42 9.25
N LYS A 345 33.70 10.21 8.22
CA LYS A 345 34.96 10.95 8.18
C LYS A 345 35.05 11.96 9.33
N ASN A 346 33.99 12.71 9.59
CA ASN A 346 33.95 13.66 10.69
C ASN A 346 34.05 12.96 12.06
N LEU A 347 33.41 11.80 12.22
CA LEU A 347 33.52 11.00 13.45
C LEU A 347 34.96 10.51 13.68
N PHE A 348 35.65 10.08 12.62
CA PHE A 348 37.05 9.67 12.68
C PHE A 348 37.96 10.84 13.10
N MET A 349 37.79 12.01 12.48
CA MET A 349 38.57 13.22 12.87
C MET A 349 38.35 13.59 14.35
N LEU A 350 37.11 13.49 14.84
CA LEU A 350 36.80 13.75 16.26
C LEU A 350 37.42 12.69 17.19
N GLN A 351 37.52 11.44 16.75
CA GLN A 351 38.18 10.39 17.53
C GLN A 351 39.69 10.67 17.65
N ASP A 352 40.34 11.03 16.55
CA ASP A 352 41.77 11.41 16.53
C ASP A 352 42.03 12.62 17.45
N GLU A 353 41.19 13.66 17.40
CA GLU A 353 41.29 14.84 18.28
C GLU A 353 41.13 14.50 19.77
N VAL A 354 40.25 13.54 20.11
CA VAL A 354 40.05 13.08 21.49
C VAL A 354 41.25 12.26 21.97
N GLU A 355 41.83 11.40 21.12
CA GLU A 355 43.03 10.64 21.46
C GLU A 355 44.24 11.55 21.70
N GLU A 356 44.43 12.59 20.88
CA GLU A 356 45.52 13.56 21.05
C GLU A 356 45.39 14.35 22.38
N GLN A 357 44.18 14.64 22.84
CA GLN A 357 43.95 15.30 24.13
C GLN A 357 44.14 14.39 25.34
N ILE A 358 44.08 13.06 25.18
CA ILE A 358 44.31 12.10 26.26
C ILE A 358 45.80 11.83 26.46
N ASP A 359 46.64 12.02 25.43
CA ASP A 359 48.09 11.85 25.49
C ASP A 359 48.81 13.09 26.09
N ILE A 360 48.27 13.61 27.21
CA ILE A 360 48.95 14.62 28.01
C ILE A 360 50.21 13.96 28.60
N PRO A 361 51.42 14.45 28.29
CA PRO A 361 52.65 13.84 28.75
C PRO A 361 52.65 13.84 30.28
N GLN A 362 52.65 12.64 30.87
CA GLN A 362 52.91 12.49 32.30
C GLN A 362 54.26 13.12 32.59
N LYS A 363 54.26 14.32 33.18
CA LYS A 363 55.47 14.98 33.67
C LYS A 363 56.27 13.95 34.49
N PRO A 364 57.57 13.76 34.21
CA PRO A 364 58.37 12.78 34.92
C PRO A 364 58.34 13.10 36.41
N ARG A 365 57.74 12.18 37.18
CA ARG A 365 57.70 12.21 38.63
C ARG A 365 59.16 12.18 39.10
N LYS A 366 59.66 13.30 39.63
CA LYS A 366 60.99 13.39 40.25
C LYS A 366 61.17 12.20 41.19
N GLN A 367 62.10 11.31 40.85
CA GLN A 367 62.50 10.20 41.71
C GLN A 367 62.99 10.78 43.04
N ARG A 368 62.17 10.62 44.09
CA ARG A 368 62.59 10.78 45.47
C ARG A 368 63.59 9.66 45.76
N LYS A 369 64.86 10.02 45.91
CA LYS A 369 65.89 9.18 46.56
C LYS A 369 65.37 8.79 47.95
N SER A 370 64.84 7.58 48.10
CA SER A 370 64.61 6.97 49.41
C SER A 370 65.82 6.14 49.78
N ASN A 371 66.32 6.42 50.98
CA ASN A 371 67.52 5.89 51.58
C ASN A 371 67.54 4.36 51.65
N LYS A 372 68.75 3.83 51.42
CA LYS A 372 69.26 2.56 51.93
C LYS A 372 68.87 2.37 53.40
N VAL A 373 68.18 1.27 53.69
CA VAL A 373 68.28 0.58 54.98
C VAL A 373 68.51 -0.90 54.69
N HIS A 374 69.59 -1.41 55.29
CA HIS A 374 70.02 -2.80 55.31
C HIS A 374 69.05 -3.71 56.07
N GLN A 375 68.81 -4.90 55.52
CA GLN A 375 68.61 -6.21 56.19
C GLN A 375 68.56 -7.24 55.04
N LYS A 376 69.59 -8.02 54.70
CA LYS A 376 70.12 -9.23 55.38
C LYS A 376 69.01 -10.11 55.98
N SER A 377 68.63 -11.17 55.27
CA SER A 377 68.91 -12.58 55.64
C SER A 377 68.17 -13.59 54.73
N GLU A 378 68.92 -14.65 54.36
CA GLU A 378 68.52 -16.06 54.13
C GLU A 378 67.62 -16.39 52.91
N GLU A 379 68.11 -17.01 51.82
CA GLU A 379 68.60 -18.41 51.65
C GLU A 379 67.65 -19.50 52.16
N ILE A 380 66.83 -20.08 51.28
CA ILE A 380 66.55 -21.54 51.24
C ILE A 380 66.42 -21.97 49.76
N HIS A 381 67.29 -22.90 49.37
CA HIS A 381 67.19 -23.75 48.18
C HIS A 381 66.17 -24.89 48.40
N GLN A 382 65.34 -25.19 47.40
CA GLN A 382 65.35 -26.46 46.65
C GLN A 382 64.41 -26.39 45.45
#